data_AF-Q0FZ08-F1
#
_entry.id   AF-Q0FZ08-F1
#
_cell.length_a   1.000
_cell.length_b   1.000
_cell.length_c   1.000
_cell.angle_alpha   90.00
_cell.angle_beta   90.00
_cell.angle_gamma   90.00
#
_symmetry.space_group_name_H-M   'P 1'
#
loop_
_entity.id
_entity.type
_entity.pdbx_description
1 polymer ?
#
loop_
_entity_poly.entity_id
_entity_poly.type
_entity_poly.pdbx_seq_one_letter_code
_entity_poly.pdbx_strand_id
1 'polypeptide(L)'
;MTDYCTLWPDRLFGVEIGEACCKPHDEAYDAGGSLVDFVASNVDLGACVAALGLSAWGVLMAIGTTLFGWIFFRWRRKGLDKSRPFR
;
A
#
# COMPACT_ATOMS: atom_id res chain seq x y z
N MET A 1 10.09 4.43 4.56
CA MET A 1 9.59 4.34 5.92
C MET A 1 8.60 3.22 5.83
N THR A 2 8.90 2.12 6.50
CA THR A 2 7.99 0.98 6.62
C THR A 2 7.17 1.25 7.86
N ASP A 3 5.94 1.69 7.68
CA ASP A 3 4.96 1.90 8.73
C ASP A 3 3.94 0.75 8.81
N TYR A 4 4.19 -0.31 8.03
CA TYR A 4 3.36 -1.49 7.93
C TYR A 4 1.94 -1.08 7.55
N CYS A 5 0.91 -1.59 8.23
CA CYS A 5 -0.45 -1.26 7.88
C CYS A 5 -0.85 0.13 8.46
N THR A 6 -0.49 1.25 7.84
CA THR A 6 -0.75 2.61 8.39
C THR A 6 -2.23 2.89 8.70
N LEU A 7 -3.13 2.42 7.83
CA LEU A 7 -4.59 2.63 7.90
C LEU A 7 -5.35 1.36 8.27
N TRP A 8 -4.64 0.26 8.50
CA TRP A 8 -5.21 -1.07 8.64
C TRP A 8 -4.58 -1.79 9.84
N PRO A 9 -5.23 -2.78 10.44
CA PRO A 9 -4.58 -3.54 11.50
C PRO A 9 -3.49 -4.45 10.93
N ASP A 10 -2.30 -4.46 11.54
CA ASP A 10 -1.20 -5.39 11.17
C ASP A 10 -1.58 -6.86 11.35
N ARG A 11 -2.53 -7.14 12.24
CA ARG A 11 -3.06 -8.48 12.46
C ARG A 11 -4.57 -8.47 12.46
N LEU A 12 -5.16 -9.44 11.78
CA LEU A 12 -6.60 -9.56 11.73
C LEU A 12 -7.04 -11.01 11.86
N PHE A 13 -8.00 -11.28 12.75
CA PHE A 13 -8.47 -12.64 13.07
C PHE A 13 -7.33 -13.62 13.40
N GLY A 14 -6.23 -13.12 13.99
CA GLY A 14 -5.04 -13.91 14.32
C GLY A 14 -4.03 -14.08 13.18
N VAL A 15 -4.36 -13.66 11.96
CA VAL A 15 -3.49 -13.69 10.78
C VAL A 15 -2.60 -12.44 10.76
N GLU A 16 -1.29 -12.63 10.67
CA GLU A 16 -0.30 -11.55 10.50
C GLU A 16 -0.28 -11.06 9.05
N ILE A 17 -0.67 -9.80 8.84
CA ILE A 17 -0.76 -9.13 7.53
C ILE A 17 0.36 -8.11 7.37
N GLY A 18 0.70 -7.40 8.46
CA GLY A 18 1.64 -6.29 8.47
C GLY A 18 2.97 -6.67 7.86
N GLU A 19 3.61 -7.69 8.43
CA GLU A 19 4.93 -8.13 7.96
C GLU A 19 4.88 -8.87 6.62
N ALA A 20 3.82 -9.63 6.36
CA ALA A 20 3.70 -10.46 5.16
C ALA A 20 3.31 -9.67 3.91
N CYS A 21 2.47 -8.64 4.04
CA CYS A 21 1.86 -7.94 2.92
C CYS A 21 2.03 -6.41 2.97
N CYS A 22 1.87 -5.77 4.14
CA CYS A 22 1.98 -4.30 4.22
C CYS A 22 3.44 -3.82 4.08
N LYS A 23 4.41 -4.51 4.68
CA LYS A 23 5.82 -4.14 4.54
C LYS A 23 6.32 -4.16 3.08
N PRO A 24 6.09 -5.21 2.28
CA PRO A 24 6.41 -5.19 0.84
C PRO A 24 5.69 -4.09 0.07
N HIS A 25 4.45 -3.76 0.45
CA HIS A 25 3.69 -2.66 -0.15
C HIS A 25 4.33 -1.30 0.14
N ASP A 26 4.77 -1.05 1.37
CA ASP A 26 5.49 0.18 1.75
C ASP A 26 6.79 0.33 0.95
N GLU A 27 7.55 -0.77 0.80
CA GLU A 27 8.79 -0.79 0.03
C GLU A 27 8.54 -0.45 -1.45
N ALA A 28 7.47 -1.00 -2.04
CA ALA A 28 7.06 -0.67 -3.40
C ALA A 28 6.58 0.79 -3.53
N TYR A 29 5.81 1.28 -2.56
CA TYR A 29 5.33 2.67 -2.55
C TYR A 29 6.47 3.68 -2.39
N ASP A 30 7.49 3.32 -1.62
CA ASP A 30 8.69 4.13 -1.41
C ASP A 30 9.68 4.11 -2.58
N ALA A 31 9.77 2.98 -3.29
CA ALA A 31 10.50 2.91 -4.56
C ALA A 31 9.92 3.89 -5.60
N GLY A 32 8.66 4.29 -5.43
CA GLY A 32 7.97 5.23 -6.29
C GLY A 32 7.55 4.58 -7.62
N GLY A 33 7.40 5.40 -8.66
CA GLY A 33 7.05 4.91 -9.99
C GLY A 33 5.91 5.66 -10.66
N SER A 34 5.45 5.10 -11.77
CA SER A 34 4.33 5.62 -12.54
C SER A 34 3.00 5.39 -11.82
N LEU A 35 1.92 5.94 -12.38
CA LEU A 35 0.58 5.64 -11.87
C LEU A 35 0.25 4.14 -11.99
N VAL A 36 0.77 3.46 -13.01
CA VAL A 36 0.55 2.03 -13.20
C VAL A 36 1.21 1.25 -12.06
N ASP A 37 2.43 1.62 -11.67
CA ASP A 37 3.15 0.99 -10.58
C ASP A 37 2.45 1.19 -9.23
N PHE A 38 1.89 2.40 -9.00
CA PHE A 38 1.06 2.67 -7.82
C PHE A 38 -0.19 1.79 -7.76
N VAL A 39 -0.91 1.65 -8.87
CA VAL A 39 -2.12 0.81 -8.88
C VAL A 39 -1.74 -0.67 -8.74
N ALA A 40 -0.69 -1.12 -9.43
CA ALA A 40 -0.18 -2.47 -9.35
C ALA A 40 0.19 -2.84 -7.90
N SER A 41 0.93 -1.98 -7.20
CA SER A 41 1.31 -2.26 -5.80
C SER A 41 0.10 -2.42 -4.87
N ASN A 42 -0.96 -1.61 -5.06
CA ASN A 42 -2.20 -1.75 -4.27
C ASN A 42 -2.96 -3.05 -4.61
N VAL A 43 -2.95 -3.47 -5.88
CA VAL A 43 -3.53 -4.75 -6.30
C VAL A 43 -2.75 -5.92 -5.72
N ASP A 44 -1.42 -5.86 -5.75
CA ASP A 44 -0.53 -6.88 -5.18
C ASP A 44 -0.72 -7.01 -3.67
N LEU A 45 -0.90 -5.89 -2.96
CA LEU A 45 -1.29 -5.89 -1.55
C LEU A 45 -2.61 -6.67 -1.34
N GLY A 46 -3.64 -6.36 -2.13
CA GLY A 46 -4.93 -7.05 -2.04
C GLY A 46 -4.83 -8.55 -2.34
N ALA A 47 -4.05 -8.94 -3.34
CA ALA A 47 -3.80 -10.33 -3.69
C ALA A 47 -3.04 -11.08 -2.58
N CYS A 48 -2.02 -10.44 -1.98
CA CYS A 48 -1.28 -10.99 -0.85
C CYS A 48 -2.22 -11.28 0.33
N VAL A 49 -3.04 -10.30 0.73
CA VAL A 49 -4.00 -10.45 1.84
C VAL A 49 -5.04 -11.52 1.51
N ALA A 50 -5.49 -11.60 0.26
CA ALA A 50 -6.43 -12.64 -0.17
C ALA A 50 -5.82 -14.05 -0.08
N ALA A 51 -4.53 -14.20 -0.40
CA ALA A 51 -3.80 -15.46 -0.27
C ALA A 51 -3.66 -15.92 1.20
N LEU A 52 -3.71 -15.01 2.16
CA LEU A 52 -3.76 -15.32 3.60
C LEU A 52 -5.15 -15.76 4.09
N GLY A 53 -6.12 -15.98 3.19
CA GLY A 53 -7.48 -16.38 3.52
C GLY A 53 -8.41 -15.20 3.85
N LEU A 54 -7.96 -13.96 3.66
CA LEU A 54 -8.70 -12.73 3.98
C LEU A 54 -9.18 -12.01 2.72
N SER A 55 -9.78 -12.73 1.77
CA SER A 55 -10.10 -12.23 0.43
C SER A 55 -10.96 -10.96 0.40
N ALA A 56 -12.01 -10.89 1.22
CA ALA A 56 -12.84 -9.69 1.33
C ALA A 56 -12.03 -8.48 1.84
N TRP A 57 -11.11 -8.73 2.77
CA TRP A 57 -10.21 -7.69 3.28
C TRP A 57 -9.17 -7.27 2.27
N GLY A 58 -8.61 -8.20 1.49
CA GLY A 58 -7.69 -7.87 0.41
C GLY A 58 -8.30 -6.91 -0.61
N VAL A 59 -9.56 -7.14 -0.99
CA VAL A 59 -10.29 -6.22 -1.88
C VAL A 59 -10.47 -4.84 -1.25
N LEU A 60 -10.92 -4.79 0.00
CA LEU A 60 -11.12 -3.52 0.71
C LEU A 60 -9.80 -2.75 0.91
N MET A 61 -8.72 -3.46 1.23
CA MET A 61 -7.39 -2.87 1.40
C MET A 61 -6.90 -2.27 0.08
N ALA A 62 -6.97 -3.02 -1.04
CA ALA A 62 -6.57 -2.51 -2.35
C ALA A 62 -7.36 -1.26 -2.77
N ILE A 63 -8.68 -1.24 -2.54
CA ILE A 63 -9.52 -0.08 -2.85
C ILE A 63 -9.16 1.10 -1.94
N GLY A 64 -9.09 0.88 -0.63
CA GLY A 64 -8.81 1.94 0.33
C GLY A 64 -7.43 2.56 0.13
N THR A 65 -6.38 1.76 -0.03
CA THR A 65 -5.02 2.28 -0.30
C THR A 65 -4.94 2.99 -1.65
N THR A 66 -5.70 2.56 -2.66
CA THR A 66 -5.78 3.29 -3.93
C THR A 66 -6.43 4.66 -3.75
N LEU A 67 -7.57 4.75 -3.07
CA LEU A 67 -8.31 6.01 -2.91
C LEU A 67 -7.59 7.01 -2.00
N PHE A 68 -7.12 6.56 -0.84
CA PHE A 68 -6.43 7.44 0.13
C PHE A 68 -4.98 7.70 -0.30
N GLY A 69 -4.28 6.68 -0.81
CA GLY A 69 -2.91 6.81 -1.31
C GLY A 69 -2.79 7.70 -2.55
N TRP A 70 -3.87 7.85 -3.34
CA TRP A 70 -3.91 8.78 -4.47
C TRP A 70 -3.67 10.25 -4.07
N ILE A 71 -4.19 10.66 -2.91
CA ILE A 71 -4.02 12.03 -2.40
C ILE A 71 -2.52 12.31 -2.20
N PHE A 72 -1.84 11.40 -1.50
CA PHE A 72 -0.40 11.48 -1.23
C PHE A 72 0.44 11.35 -2.50
N PHE A 73 0.07 10.41 -3.39
CA PHE A 73 0.74 10.21 -4.67
C PHE A 73 0.69 11.48 -5.54
N ARG A 74 -0.44 12.18 -5.56
CA ARG A 74 -0.61 13.43 -6.31
C ARG A 74 0.16 14.60 -5.69
N TRP A 75 0.33 14.63 -4.37
CA TRP A 75 1.17 15.62 -3.70
C TRP A 75 2.67 15.38 -3.97
N ARG A 76 3.12 14.12 -3.94
CA ARG A 76 4.49 13.73 -4.36
C ARG A 76 4.77 14.07 -5.82
N ARG A 77 3.86 13.74 -6.75
CA ARG A 77 4.03 14.05 -8.18
C ARG A 77 4.12 15.55 -8.49
N LYS A 78 3.50 16.40 -7.67
CA LYS A 78 3.58 17.87 -7.81
C LYS A 78 4.83 18.48 -7.18
N GLY A 79 5.73 17.68 -6.61
CA GLY A 79 6.91 18.16 -5.89
C GLY A 79 6.59 18.96 -4.62
N LEU A 80 5.35 18.82 -4.11
CA LEU A 80 4.92 19.48 -2.87
C LEU A 80 5.41 18.71 -1.63
N ASP A 81 5.69 17.42 -1.79
CA ASP A 81 6.43 16.63 -0.82
C ASP A 81 7.94 16.83 -1.04
N LYS A 82 8.56 17.72 -0.25
CA LYS A 82 10.01 17.98 -0.30
C LYS A 82 10.84 16.90 0.40
N SER A 83 10.21 15.92 1.05
CA SER A 83 10.94 14.93 1.84
C SER A 83 11.62 13.87 0.98
N ARG A 84 11.16 13.63 -0.27
CA ARG A 84 11.76 12.67 -1.21
C ARG A 84 11.55 13.12 -2.67
N PRO A 85 12.59 13.52 -3.43
CA PRO A 85 12.44 13.80 -4.85
C PRO A 85 12.12 12.50 -5.61
N PHE A 86 11.18 12.58 -6.56
CA PHE A 86 11.02 11.56 -7.60
C PHE A 86 12.39 11.38 -8.28
N ARG A 87 12.97 10.19 -8.17
CA ARG A 87 14.23 9.83 -8.83
C ARG A 87 13.96 9.01 -10.07
#